data_AF-A0A6S7J9J9-F1
#
_entry.id   AF-A0A6S7J9J9-F1
#
_cell.length_a   1.000
_cell.length_b   1.000
_cell.length_c   1.000
_cell.angle_alpha   90.00
_cell.angle_beta   90.00
_cell.angle_gamma   90.00
#
_symmetry.space_group_name_H-M   'P 1'
#
loop_
_entity.id
_entity.type
_entity.pdbx_description
1 polymer ?
#
loop_
_entity_poly.entity_id
_entity_poly.type
_entity_poly.pdbx_seq_one_letter_code
_entity_poly.pdbx_strand_id
1 'polypeptide(L)'
;MGWGLKSSSKKPRFSKKQKVYLIGKFQIGEKLQGEKSLSEEGNDEDDEDFDDLENTAMEAHIELLTKELVPQHPIMYETYNLCDTILRSQLKKFNISLLKEICDSLMIDATDILSAKRKQPYIEKIEELYTGCTCR
;
A
#
# COMPACT_ATOMS: atom_id res chain seq x y z
N MET A 1 0.11 -63.51 -8.81
CA MET A 1 -0.51 -62.17 -8.73
C MET A 1 -0.35 -61.50 -10.09
N GLY A 2 -1.42 -61.39 -10.88
CA GLY A 2 -1.38 -60.94 -12.28
C GLY A 2 -1.46 -59.43 -12.42
N TRP A 3 -0.47 -58.83 -13.05
CA TRP A 3 -0.45 -57.42 -13.45
C TRP A 3 -1.29 -57.27 -14.72
N GLY A 4 -2.62 -57.16 -14.56
CA GLY A 4 -3.53 -56.98 -15.68
C GLY A 4 -3.25 -55.66 -16.40
N LEU A 5 -2.80 -55.74 -17.66
CA LEU A 5 -2.63 -54.60 -18.54
C LEU A 5 -4.01 -54.05 -18.90
N LYS A 6 -4.43 -52.98 -18.21
CA LYS A 6 -5.71 -52.32 -18.47
C LYS A 6 -5.59 -51.54 -19.78
N SER A 7 -6.56 -51.74 -20.67
CA SER A 7 -6.64 -51.18 -22.03
C SER A 7 -6.16 -49.74 -22.14
N SER A 8 -5.32 -49.46 -23.15
CA SER A 8 -4.87 -48.12 -23.52
C SER A 8 -6.08 -47.21 -23.76
N SER A 9 -6.38 -46.36 -22.78
CA SER A 9 -7.43 -45.37 -22.91
C SER A 9 -7.04 -44.43 -24.04
N LYS A 10 -7.85 -44.37 -25.10
CA LYS A 10 -7.58 -43.51 -26.26
C LYS A 10 -7.29 -42.10 -25.74
N LYS A 11 -6.15 -41.53 -26.13
CA LYS A 11 -5.75 -40.16 -25.73
C LYS A 11 -6.95 -39.23 -25.95
N PRO A 12 -7.41 -38.48 -24.93
CA PRO A 12 -8.59 -37.65 -25.09
C PRO A 12 -8.34 -36.64 -26.21
N ARG A 13 -9.14 -36.74 -27.27
CA ARG A 13 -9.05 -35.82 -28.41
C ARG A 13 -9.60 -34.48 -27.94
N PHE A 14 -8.74 -33.46 -27.89
CA PHE A 14 -9.16 -32.13 -27.46
C PHE A 14 -10.37 -31.64 -28.25
N SER A 15 -11.31 -31.06 -27.51
CA SER A 15 -12.44 -30.33 -28.08
C SER A 15 -11.95 -29.17 -28.95
N LYS A 16 -12.76 -28.75 -29.92
CA LYS A 16 -12.44 -27.60 -30.79
C LYS A 16 -12.08 -26.35 -29.97
N LYS A 17 -12.81 -26.09 -28.88
CA LYS A 17 -12.54 -24.97 -27.96
C LYS A 17 -11.17 -25.08 -27.30
N GLN A 18 -10.80 -26.27 -26.84
CA GLN A 18 -9.50 -26.53 -26.21
C GLN A 18 -8.35 -26.35 -27.22
N LYS A 19 -8.56 -26.77 -28.47
CA LYS A 19 -7.56 -26.56 -29.53
C LYS A 19 -7.33 -25.09 -29.84
N VAL A 20 -8.40 -24.31 -30.00
CA VAL A 20 -8.31 -22.87 -30.25
C VAL A 20 -7.58 -22.17 -29.10
N TYR A 21 -7.93 -22.50 -27.86
CA TYR A 21 -7.26 -21.94 -26.68
C TYR A 21 -5.77 -22.26 -26.64
N LEU A 22 -5.39 -23.52 -26.86
CA LEU A 22 -3.99 -23.96 -26.82
C LEU A 22 -3.17 -23.36 -27.97
N ILE A 23 -3.74 -23.22 -29.16
CA ILE A 23 -3.09 -22.55 -30.30
C ILE A 23 -2.88 -21.07 -30.00
N GLY A 24 -3.88 -20.39 -29.43
CA GLY A 24 -3.75 -18.99 -29.02
C GLY A 24 -2.64 -18.80 -27.98
N LYS A 25 -2.57 -19.66 -26.96
CA LYS A 25 -1.49 -19.62 -25.96
C LYS A 25 -0.10 -19.90 -26.55
N PHE A 26 -0.02 -20.80 -27.54
CA PHE A 26 1.23 -21.10 -28.24
C PHE A 26 1.73 -19.89 -29.05
N GLN A 27 0.86 -19.25 -29.83
CA GLN A 27 1.22 -18.07 -30.62
C GLN A 27 1.62 -16.87 -29.75
N ILE A 28 0.98 -16.71 -28.59
CA ILE A 28 1.40 -15.71 -27.59
C ILE A 28 2.83 -16.01 -27.13
N GLY A 29 3.14 -17.28 -26.86
CA GLY A 29 4.49 -17.70 -26.48
C GLY A 29 5.54 -17.47 -27.59
N GLU A 30 5.22 -17.76 -28.85
CA GLU A 30 6.12 -17.50 -29.99
C GLU A 30 6.40 -16.01 -30.19
N LYS A 31 5.37 -15.17 -30.08
CA LYS A 31 5.53 -13.71 -30.16
C LYS A 31 6.48 -13.16 -29.08
N LEU A 32 6.43 -13.74 -27.88
CA LEU A 32 7.28 -13.34 -26.75
C LEU A 32 8.69 -13.97 -26.79
N GLN A 33 8.86 -15.12 -27.47
CA GLN A 33 10.17 -15.78 -27.63
C GLN A 33 11.06 -15.14 -28.70
N GLY A 34 10.52 -14.24 -29.53
CA GLY A 34 11.30 -13.44 -30.49
C GLY A 34 12.27 -12.46 -29.83
N GLU A 35 12.15 -12.20 -28.53
CA GLU A 35 12.95 -11.20 -27.80
C GLU A 35 14.24 -11.79 -27.18
N LYS A 36 14.63 -13.04 -27.52
CA LYS A 36 15.82 -13.68 -26.93
C LYS A 36 16.82 -14.33 -27.91
N SER A 37 17.13 -13.68 -29.03
CA SER A 37 18.41 -13.90 -29.74
C SER A 37 18.84 -12.68 -30.57
N LEU A 38 20.09 -12.24 -30.35
CA LEU A 38 20.73 -10.99 -30.78
C LEU A 38 20.97 -10.82 -32.31
N SER A 39 20.72 -9.60 -32.82
CA SER A 39 21.60 -8.88 -33.77
C SER A 39 21.25 -7.38 -33.81
N GLU A 40 22.25 -6.52 -33.61
CA GLU A 40 22.20 -5.05 -33.68
C GLU A 40 22.03 -4.55 -35.12
N GLU A 41 21.11 -3.60 -35.35
CA GLU A 41 21.30 -2.27 -35.98
C GLU A 41 19.98 -1.66 -36.48
N GLY A 42 19.53 -0.59 -35.81
CA GLY A 42 18.91 0.62 -36.40
C GLY A 42 17.45 0.60 -36.84
N ASN A 43 16.55 1.18 -36.03
CA ASN A 43 16.07 2.57 -36.20
C ASN A 43 15.12 2.94 -35.06
N ASP A 44 15.23 4.20 -34.65
CA ASP A 44 14.66 4.86 -33.48
C ASP A 44 13.12 5.04 -33.48
N GLU A 45 12.60 5.41 -32.29
CA GLU A 45 11.29 6.06 -32.01
C GLU A 45 10.08 5.08 -32.12
N ASP A 46 9.48 4.55 -31.05
CA ASP A 46 8.78 5.22 -29.95
C ASP A 46 8.60 4.26 -28.75
N ASP A 47 9.32 4.49 -27.64
CA ASP A 47 9.13 3.83 -26.33
C ASP A 47 8.53 4.82 -25.31
N GLU A 48 7.63 5.70 -25.74
CA GLU A 48 6.96 6.67 -24.87
C GLU A 48 5.44 6.50 -24.93
N ASP A 49 4.81 6.52 -23.75
CA ASP A 49 3.39 6.80 -23.51
C ASP A 49 2.36 5.65 -23.56
N PHE A 50 2.59 4.55 -22.82
CA PHE A 50 1.46 3.67 -22.42
C PHE A 50 1.00 3.79 -20.95
N ASP A 51 1.82 4.33 -20.03
CA ASP A 51 1.54 4.24 -18.57
C ASP A 51 1.39 5.59 -17.83
N ASP A 52 0.99 6.68 -18.50
CA ASP A 52 0.76 7.98 -17.81
C ASP A 52 -0.67 8.15 -17.28
N LEU A 53 -1.69 7.63 -18.00
CA LEU A 53 -3.09 7.90 -17.66
C LEU A 53 -3.61 7.11 -16.43
N GLU A 54 -3.13 5.87 -16.23
CA GLU A 54 -3.52 5.05 -15.07
C GLU A 54 -2.79 5.50 -13.79
N ASN A 55 -1.51 5.87 -13.91
CA ASN A 55 -0.73 6.41 -12.80
C ASN A 55 -1.26 7.78 -12.34
N THR A 56 -1.59 8.70 -13.25
CA THR A 56 -2.20 10.00 -12.90
C THR A 56 -3.57 9.84 -12.22
N ALA A 57 -4.41 8.91 -12.67
CA ALA A 57 -5.70 8.64 -12.04
C ALA A 57 -5.54 8.04 -10.62
N MET A 58 -4.56 7.17 -10.44
CA MET A 58 -4.23 6.58 -9.14
C MET A 58 -3.64 7.61 -8.18
N GLU A 59 -2.73 8.47 -8.65
CA GLU A 59 -2.16 9.58 -7.88
C GLU A 59 -3.24 10.58 -7.44
N ALA A 60 -4.15 10.96 -8.34
CA ALA A 60 -5.26 11.85 -7.99
C ALA A 60 -6.17 11.23 -6.92
N HIS A 61 -6.42 9.92 -6.97
CA HIS A 61 -7.19 9.22 -5.96
C HIS A 61 -6.46 9.17 -4.62
N ILE A 62 -5.14 8.98 -4.61
CA ILE A 62 -4.31 9.05 -3.39
C ILE A 62 -4.35 10.46 -2.80
N GLU A 63 -4.26 11.51 -3.62
CA GLU A 63 -4.34 12.90 -3.14
C GLU A 63 -5.70 13.21 -2.49
N LEU A 64 -6.79 12.69 -3.06
CA LEU A 64 -8.14 12.86 -2.50
C LEU A 64 -8.28 12.10 -1.17
N LEU A 65 -7.80 10.85 -1.12
CA LEU A 65 -7.79 10.04 0.11
C LEU A 65 -6.94 10.66 1.21
N THR A 66 -5.76 11.21 0.89
CA THR A 66 -4.92 11.88 1.88
C THR A 66 -5.59 13.11 2.47
N LYS A 67 -6.32 13.90 1.68
CA LYS A 67 -7.12 15.03 2.18
C LYS A 67 -8.24 14.61 3.14
N GLU A 68 -8.84 13.44 2.92
CA GLU A 68 -9.89 12.91 3.80
C GLU A 68 -9.34 12.21 5.05
N LEU A 69 -8.14 11.63 4.99
CA LEU A 69 -7.50 10.89 6.07
C LEU A 69 -6.66 11.75 7.02
N VAL A 70 -6.26 12.97 6.62
CA VAL A 70 -5.64 13.93 7.54
C VAL A 70 -6.63 14.26 8.65
N PRO A 71 -6.24 14.22 9.93
CA PRO A 71 -7.14 14.57 11.03
C PRO A 71 -7.65 16.01 10.83
N GLN A 72 -8.95 16.16 10.59
CA GLN A 72 -9.58 17.47 10.41
C GLN A 72 -9.44 18.27 11.70
N HIS A 73 -8.89 19.49 11.58
CA HIS A 73 -8.77 20.38 12.72
C HIS A 73 -10.14 20.80 13.27
N PRO A 74 -10.24 21.02 14.60
CA PRO A 74 -9.22 20.79 15.62
C PRO A 74 -9.03 19.29 15.92
N ILE A 75 -7.80 18.87 16.20
CA ILE A 75 -7.53 17.50 16.64
C ILE A 75 -8.04 17.39 18.08
N MET A 76 -9.09 16.60 18.28
CA MET A 76 -9.76 16.44 19.56
C MET A 76 -9.44 15.07 20.15
N TYR A 77 -9.28 15.02 21.48
CA TYR A 77 -9.35 13.78 22.25
C TYR A 77 -10.41 13.94 23.33
N GLU A 78 -11.49 13.16 23.25
CA GLU A 78 -12.68 13.30 24.09
C GLU A 78 -13.19 14.76 24.13
N THR A 79 -12.92 15.46 25.23
CA THR A 79 -13.31 16.87 25.48
C THR A 79 -12.15 17.85 25.32
N TYR A 80 -10.94 17.37 25.09
CA TYR A 80 -9.73 18.18 24.99
C TYR A 80 -9.43 18.54 23.53
N ASN A 81 -9.40 19.84 23.24
CA ASN A 81 -8.80 20.34 22.01
C ASN A 81 -7.29 20.26 22.13
N LEU A 82 -6.72 19.21 21.55
CA LEU A 82 -5.30 18.95 21.69
C LEU A 82 -4.46 19.98 20.94
N CYS A 83 -4.97 20.57 19.83
CA CYS A 83 -4.31 21.69 19.15
C CYS A 83 -4.10 22.87 20.10
N ASP A 84 -5.14 23.27 20.83
CA ASP A 84 -5.05 24.34 21.83
C ASP A 84 -4.10 23.96 22.98
N THR A 85 -4.13 22.69 23.42
CA THR A 85 -3.26 22.25 24.53
C THR A 85 -1.78 22.27 24.13
N ILE A 86 -1.45 21.98 22.88
CA ILE A 86 -0.09 22.01 22.35
C ILE A 86 0.37 23.45 22.16
N LEU A 87 -0.45 24.31 21.55
CA LEU A 87 -0.15 25.74 21.39
C LEU A 87 0.11 26.43 22.74
N ARG A 88 -0.61 26.02 23.79
CA ARG A 88 -0.43 26.55 25.15
C ARG A 88 0.66 25.83 25.96
N SER A 89 1.34 24.84 25.37
CA SER A 89 2.35 23.97 26.01
C SER A 89 1.85 23.28 27.29
N GLN A 90 0.57 22.90 27.33
CA GLN A 90 -0.12 22.35 28.50
C GLN A 90 -0.13 20.82 28.53
N LEU A 91 0.41 20.12 27.52
CA LEU A 91 0.49 18.65 27.51
C LEU A 91 1.18 18.07 28.76
N LYS A 92 2.12 18.83 29.36
CA LYS A 92 2.80 18.45 30.61
C LYS A 92 1.85 18.29 31.81
N LYS A 93 0.66 18.92 31.77
CA LYS A 93 -0.37 18.81 32.82
C LYS A 93 -1.08 17.45 32.80
N PHE A 94 -1.11 16.78 31.65
CA PHE A 94 -1.72 15.46 31.54
C PHE A 94 -0.92 14.40 32.29
N ASN A 95 -1.62 13.41 32.83
CA ASN A 95 -0.99 12.26 33.47
C ASN A 95 -0.46 11.28 32.40
N ILE A 96 0.41 10.35 32.79
CA ILE A 96 1.02 9.42 31.82
C ILE A 96 0.00 8.43 31.24
N SER A 97 -1.04 8.06 31.98
CA SER A 97 -2.09 7.16 31.51
C SER A 97 -2.90 7.78 30.38
N LEU A 98 -3.36 9.03 30.56
CA LEU A 98 -4.09 9.79 29.56
C LEU A 98 -3.25 10.04 28.32
N LEU A 99 -1.95 10.32 28.47
CA LEU A 99 -1.05 10.47 27.31
C LEU A 99 -0.93 9.18 26.50
N LYS A 100 -0.96 8.00 27.16
CA LYS A 100 -0.99 6.71 26.47
C LYS A 100 -2.32 6.50 25.74
N GLU A 101 -3.44 6.76 26.41
CA GLU A 101 -4.77 6.66 25.79
C GLU A 101 -4.91 7.59 24.59
N ILE A 102 -4.37 8.82 24.68
CA ILE A 102 -4.29 9.76 23.55
C ILE A 102 -3.47 9.15 22.41
N CYS A 103 -2.28 8.62 22.69
CA CYS A 103 -1.46 7.95 21.67
C CYS A 103 -2.20 6.77 21.03
N ASP A 104 -2.85 5.92 21.82
CA ASP A 104 -3.60 4.77 21.34
C ASP A 104 -4.79 5.21 20.46
N SER A 105 -5.51 6.26 20.86
CA SER A 105 -6.66 6.79 20.12
C SER A 105 -6.28 7.44 18.78
N LEU A 106 -5.11 8.07 18.72
CA LEU A 106 -4.58 8.73 17.54
C LEU A 106 -3.74 7.78 16.67
N MET A 107 -3.73 6.48 17.00
CA MET A 107 -2.96 5.45 16.30
C MET A 107 -1.46 5.80 16.21
N ILE A 108 -0.91 6.41 17.26
CA ILE A 108 0.51 6.72 17.35
C ILE A 108 1.24 5.48 17.82
N ASP A 109 2.14 4.94 16.99
CA ASP A 109 2.99 3.82 17.39
C ASP A 109 3.87 4.21 18.58
N ALA A 110 3.48 3.81 19.78
CA ALA A 110 4.21 4.07 21.03
C ALA A 110 4.98 2.83 21.53
N THR A 111 5.12 1.80 20.69
CA THR A 111 5.79 0.54 21.00
C THR A 111 7.24 0.74 21.47
N ASP A 112 7.97 1.68 20.87
CA ASP A 112 9.35 2.03 21.26
C ASP A 112 9.44 2.69 22.65
N ILE A 113 8.31 3.23 23.15
CA ILE A 113 8.24 3.99 24.40
C ILE A 113 7.74 3.10 25.56
N LEU A 114 7.30 1.86 25.31
CA LEU A 114 6.67 0.99 26.32
C LEU A 114 7.50 0.80 27.61
N SER A 115 8.83 0.92 27.54
CA SER A 115 9.73 0.84 28.70
C SER A 115 9.89 2.16 29.48
N ALA A 116 9.46 3.29 28.92
CA ALA A 116 9.66 4.61 29.52
C ALA A 116 8.52 4.96 30.48
N LYS A 117 8.82 5.00 31.79
CA LYS A 117 7.94 5.60 32.82
C LYS A 117 7.87 7.14 32.73
N ARG A 118 8.31 7.75 31.63
CA ARG A 118 8.49 9.20 31.48
C ARG A 118 7.42 9.76 30.55
N LYS A 119 6.88 10.93 30.89
CA LYS A 119 5.85 11.63 30.09
C LYS A 119 6.40 12.24 28.81
N GLN A 120 7.65 12.73 28.86
CA GLN A 120 8.29 13.44 27.75
C GLN A 120 8.23 12.73 26.39
N PRO A 121 8.59 11.44 26.26
CA PRO A 121 8.57 10.78 24.95
C PRO A 121 7.16 10.68 24.34
N TYR A 122 6.12 10.56 25.17
CA TYR A 122 4.73 10.61 24.68
C TYR A 122 4.36 12.01 24.20
N ILE A 123 4.77 13.04 24.94
CA ILE A 123 4.54 14.45 24.57
C ILE A 123 5.23 14.76 23.24
N GLU A 124 6.48 14.33 23.05
CA GLU A 124 7.26 14.56 21.83
C GLU A 124 6.60 13.92 20.61
N LYS A 125 6.14 12.66 20.69
CA LYS A 125 5.40 12.02 19.58
C LYS A 125 4.08 12.72 19.27
N ILE A 126 3.35 13.16 20.32
CA ILE A 126 2.13 13.94 20.12
C ILE A 126 2.46 15.27 19.45
N GLU A 127 3.52 15.98 19.87
CA GLU A 127 3.93 17.23 19.23
C GLU A 127 4.42 17.04 17.79
N GLU A 128 5.09 15.91 17.49
CA GLU A 128 5.54 15.55 16.14
C GLU A 128 4.38 15.41 15.15
N LEU A 129 3.29 14.75 15.55
CA LEU A 129 2.09 14.68 14.71
C LEU A 129 1.47 16.04 14.42
N TYR A 130 1.67 17.01 15.31
CA TYR A 130 1.14 18.35 15.16
C TYR A 130 2.09 19.26 14.39
N THR A 131 3.21 18.75 13.89
CA THR A 131 4.07 19.53 12.98
C THR A 131 3.38 19.81 11.64
N GLY A 132 2.49 18.92 11.18
CA GLY A 132 1.62 19.09 10.02
C GLY A 132 0.26 19.74 10.31
N CYS A 133 0.04 20.20 11.55
CA CYS A 133 -1.20 20.84 11.98
C CYS A 133 -1.38 22.22 11.32
N THR A 134 -2.58 22.54 10.83
CA THR A 134 -2.88 23.88 10.27
C THR A 134 -3.03 24.96 11.33
N CYS A 135 -3.06 24.61 12.62
CA CYS A 135 -3.13 25.57 13.73
C CYS A 135 -1.75 26.12 14.14
N ARG A 136 -0.67 25.68 13.51
CA ARG A 136 0.71 26.08 13.83
C ARG A 136 1.11 27.39 13.17
#